data_AF-A0A8J4TXN2-F1
#
_entry.id   AF-A0A8J4TXN2-F1
#
_cell.length_a   1.000
_cell.length_b   1.000
_cell.length_c   1.000
_cell.angle_alpha   90.00
_cell.angle_beta   90.00
_cell.angle_gamma   90.00
#
_symmetry.space_group_name_H-M   'P 1'
#
loop_
_entity.id
_entity.type
_entity.pdbx_description
1 polymer ?
#
loop_
_entity_poly.entity_id
_entity_poly.type
_entity_poly.pdbx_seq_one_letter_code
_entity_poly.pdbx_strand_id
1 'polypeptide(L)'
;MSEVTKTVQKWHASFKKGTDFDSWGQVVEAVDEYHILARQLQKEVQSSKSPDFTEEQKKTLGKIAACLEMRSASLQSAQCQEEFTLQDLKKLEPIIKNILTYNKDFPFSVQPVPSRKIFAPGEEENLDVEEELDTATGTGLVQSFPTRLPGTLLPQLPSEPGMTLLTLKIEKIGLKDAGQCIEPYITISVRDLDGVDLNPVQDTPVSTHKEDTYIHFDVDVEIQKHLEKLPKGAAIFFEFKHYKPKKKFTSTKCFAFMEMDEIKPGPIVIEL
;
A
#
# COMPACT_ATOMS: atom_id res chain seq x y z
N MET A 1 25.64 -20.34 -2.62
CA MET A 1 24.19 -20.29 -2.90
C MET A 1 24.03 -19.83 -4.34
N SER A 2 23.36 -20.60 -5.20
CA SER A 2 23.21 -20.22 -6.62
C SER A 2 22.27 -19.02 -6.79
N GLU A 3 22.42 -18.28 -7.89
CA GLU A 3 21.52 -17.14 -8.21
C GLU A 3 20.06 -17.57 -8.27
N VAL A 4 19.78 -18.75 -8.83
CA VAL A 4 18.43 -19.36 -8.85
C VAL A 4 17.87 -19.54 -7.43
N THR A 5 18.69 -19.99 -6.48
CA THR A 5 18.24 -20.17 -5.10
C THR A 5 17.91 -18.83 -4.44
N LYS A 6 18.70 -17.78 -4.72
CA LYS A 6 18.41 -16.42 -4.24
C LYS A 6 17.11 -15.88 -4.83
N THR A 7 16.87 -16.10 -6.12
CA THR A 7 15.64 -15.72 -6.81
C THR A 7 14.42 -16.40 -6.18
N VAL A 8 14.48 -17.71 -5.95
CA VAL A 8 13.41 -18.47 -5.28
C VAL A 8 13.15 -17.95 -3.85
N GLN A 9 14.21 -17.63 -3.10
CA GLN A 9 14.06 -17.03 -1.77
C GLN A 9 13.38 -15.66 -1.81
N LYS A 10 13.70 -14.82 -2.80
CA LYS A 10 13.04 -13.52 -3.01
C LYS A 10 11.56 -13.70 -3.32
N TRP A 11 11.20 -14.64 -4.19
CA TRP A 11 9.80 -14.96 -4.50
C TRP A 11 9.05 -15.48 -3.27
N HIS A 12 9.66 -16.37 -2.50
CA HIS A 12 9.07 -16.86 -1.26
C HIS A 12 8.85 -15.73 -0.24
N ALA A 13 9.81 -14.81 -0.10
CA ALA A 13 9.67 -13.66 0.78
C ALA A 13 8.55 -12.71 0.31
N SER A 14 8.45 -12.44 -0.99
CA SER A 14 7.37 -11.62 -1.57
C SER A 14 6.00 -12.29 -1.39
N PHE A 15 5.91 -13.61 -1.61
CA PHE A 15 4.70 -14.38 -1.36
C PHE A 15 4.24 -14.27 0.09
N LYS A 16 5.15 -14.49 1.04
CA LYS A 16 4.86 -14.39 2.48
C LYS A 16 4.38 -12.99 2.85
N LYS A 17 5.06 -11.96 2.35
CA LYS A 17 4.68 -10.57 2.56
C LYS A 17 3.26 -10.27 2.05
N GLY A 18 2.91 -10.76 0.86
CA GLY A 18 1.54 -10.63 0.33
C GLY A 18 0.51 -11.35 1.20
N THR A 19 0.79 -12.57 1.66
CA THR A 19 -0.10 -13.30 2.58
C THR A 19 -0.22 -12.69 3.97
N ASP A 20 0.81 -12.00 4.45
CA ASP A 20 0.77 -11.27 5.71
C ASP A 20 -0.17 -10.05 5.57
N PHE A 21 -0.03 -9.26 4.49
CA PHE A 21 -0.96 -8.17 4.18
C PHE A 21 -2.41 -8.63 4.05
N ASP A 22 -2.65 -9.72 3.31
CA ASP A 22 -3.98 -10.32 3.16
C ASP A 22 -4.55 -10.75 4.53
N SER A 23 -3.73 -11.40 5.36
CA SER A 23 -4.12 -11.81 6.72
C SER A 23 -4.43 -10.61 7.64
N TRP A 24 -3.78 -9.46 7.41
CA TRP A 24 -4.02 -8.23 8.17
C TRP A 24 -5.17 -7.38 7.63
N GLY A 25 -5.82 -7.80 6.52
CA GLY A 25 -6.86 -7.00 5.87
C GLY A 25 -6.32 -5.81 5.06
N GLN A 26 -5.01 -5.75 4.81
CA GLN A 26 -4.39 -4.75 3.92
C GLN A 26 -4.56 -5.19 2.46
N VAL A 27 -5.80 -5.08 1.98
CA VAL A 27 -6.24 -5.61 0.68
C VAL A 27 -5.46 -5.02 -0.49
N VAL A 28 -5.19 -3.71 -0.48
CA VAL A 28 -4.48 -3.01 -1.55
C VAL A 28 -3.03 -3.50 -1.65
N GLU A 29 -2.33 -3.57 -0.52
CA GLU A 29 -0.96 -4.04 -0.42
C GLU A 29 -0.83 -5.53 -0.80
N ALA A 30 -1.79 -6.36 -0.36
CA ALA A 30 -1.84 -7.76 -0.71
C ALA A 30 -1.96 -7.95 -2.22
N VAL A 31 -2.93 -7.27 -2.84
CA VAL A 31 -3.17 -7.31 -4.29
C VAL A 31 -1.94 -6.81 -5.07
N ASP A 32 -1.32 -5.72 -4.64
CA ASP A 32 -0.12 -5.17 -5.27
C ASP A 32 1.04 -6.18 -5.23
N GLU A 33 1.31 -6.77 -4.06
CA GLU A 33 2.38 -7.74 -3.88
C GLU A 33 2.12 -9.01 -4.69
N TYR A 34 0.88 -9.49 -4.74
CA TYR A 34 0.47 -10.62 -5.59
C TYR A 34 0.65 -10.34 -7.08
N HIS A 35 0.28 -9.15 -7.56
CA HIS A 35 0.51 -8.76 -8.95
C HIS A 35 2.00 -8.65 -9.31
N ILE A 36 2.81 -8.08 -8.41
CA ILE A 36 4.27 -7.99 -8.62
C ILE A 36 4.87 -9.39 -8.74
N LEU A 37 4.55 -10.27 -7.79
CA LEU A 37 5.06 -11.63 -7.79
C LEU A 37 4.58 -12.39 -9.03
N ALA A 38 3.28 -12.36 -9.36
CA ALA A 38 2.74 -13.01 -10.54
C ALA A 38 3.46 -12.57 -11.82
N ARG A 39 3.74 -11.28 -11.99
CA ARG A 39 4.51 -10.76 -13.14
C ARG A 39 5.95 -11.29 -13.17
N GLN A 40 6.63 -11.35 -12.03
CA GLN A 40 7.99 -11.90 -11.95
C GLN A 40 8.02 -13.38 -12.34
N LEU A 41 7.06 -14.17 -11.84
CA LEU A 41 6.93 -15.58 -12.19
C LEU A 41 6.65 -15.74 -13.69
N GLN A 42 5.72 -14.95 -14.24
CA GLN A 42 5.39 -14.97 -15.67
C GLN A 42 6.57 -14.56 -16.57
N LYS A 43 7.38 -13.59 -16.14
CA LYS A 43 8.61 -13.21 -16.85
C LYS A 43 9.59 -14.38 -16.91
N GLU A 44 9.72 -15.15 -15.83
CA GLU A 44 10.55 -16.36 -15.83
C GLU A 44 9.98 -17.46 -16.72
N VAL A 45 8.66 -17.68 -16.68
CA VAL A 45 7.98 -18.66 -17.56
C VAL A 45 8.25 -18.35 -19.03
N GLN A 46 8.25 -17.08 -19.41
CA GLN A 46 8.45 -16.63 -20.79
C GLN A 46 9.93 -16.50 -21.18
N SER A 47 10.85 -16.56 -20.22
CA SER A 47 12.28 -16.47 -20.49
C SER A 47 12.75 -17.70 -21.27
N SER A 48 13.03 -17.51 -22.56
CA SER A 48 13.67 -18.53 -23.40
C SER A 48 15.18 -18.61 -23.17
N LYS A 49 15.75 -17.68 -22.39
CA LYS A 49 17.20 -17.48 -22.25
C LYS A 49 17.79 -17.94 -20.91
N SER A 50 16.97 -18.17 -19.88
CA SER A 50 17.44 -18.70 -18.59
C SER A 50 17.32 -20.24 -18.57
N PRO A 51 18.45 -20.99 -18.46
CA PRO A 51 18.43 -22.43 -18.22
C PRO A 51 18.09 -22.78 -16.76
N ASP A 52 17.75 -21.77 -15.95
CA ASP A 52 17.62 -21.84 -14.50
C ASP A 52 16.43 -22.68 -14.03
N PHE A 53 15.41 -22.85 -14.89
CA PHE A 53 14.20 -23.62 -14.61
C PHE A 53 13.84 -24.55 -15.77
N THR A 54 13.42 -25.77 -15.44
CA THR A 54 12.88 -26.74 -16.41
C THR A 54 11.49 -26.33 -16.90
N GLU A 55 11.03 -26.87 -18.02
CA GLU A 55 9.69 -26.59 -18.55
C GLU A 55 8.56 -26.98 -17.56
N GLU A 56 8.73 -28.06 -16.81
CA GLU A 56 7.75 -28.46 -15.78
C GLU A 56 7.73 -27.49 -14.59
N GLN A 57 8.91 -26.96 -14.21
CA GLN A 57 9.01 -25.92 -13.19
C GLN A 57 8.37 -24.62 -13.68
N LYS A 58 8.62 -24.20 -14.93
CA LYS A 58 7.98 -23.04 -15.55
C LYS A 58 6.47 -23.19 -15.62
N LYS A 59 5.96 -24.38 -15.96
CA LYS A 59 4.53 -24.68 -15.91
C LYS A 59 3.96 -24.52 -14.50
N THR A 60 4.69 -24.99 -13.48
CA THR A 60 4.31 -24.82 -12.07
C THR A 60 4.31 -23.34 -11.66
N LEU A 61 5.32 -22.57 -12.06
CA LEU A 61 5.40 -21.12 -11.82
C LEU A 61 4.22 -20.38 -12.47
N GLY A 62 3.83 -20.75 -13.69
CA GLY A 62 2.66 -20.18 -14.37
C GLY A 62 1.34 -20.47 -13.65
N LYS A 63 1.20 -21.66 -13.06
CA LYS A 63 0.04 -22.01 -12.22
C LYS A 63 0.02 -21.21 -10.91
N ILE A 64 1.18 -21.01 -10.28
CA ILE A 64 1.29 -20.16 -9.07
C ILE A 64 0.86 -18.72 -9.40
N ALA A 65 1.34 -18.17 -10.53
CA ALA A 65 0.93 -16.85 -10.99
C ALA A 65 -0.58 -16.74 -11.21
N ALA A 66 -1.21 -17.76 -11.81
CA ALA A 66 -2.66 -17.81 -11.98
C ALA A 66 -3.41 -17.79 -10.64
N CYS A 67 -2.94 -18.53 -9.64
CA CYS A 67 -3.53 -18.50 -8.29
C CYS A 67 -3.40 -17.14 -7.61
N LEU A 68 -2.27 -16.45 -7.79
CA LEU A 68 -2.07 -15.10 -7.27
C LEU A 68 -3.07 -14.11 -7.91
N GLU A 69 -3.27 -14.18 -9.22
CA GLU A 69 -4.26 -13.35 -9.92
C GLU A 69 -5.70 -13.65 -9.50
N MET A 70 -6.05 -14.93 -9.31
CA MET A 70 -7.37 -15.29 -8.77
C MET A 70 -7.60 -14.71 -7.38
N ARG A 71 -6.60 -14.79 -6.48
CA ARG A 71 -6.73 -14.17 -5.14
C ARG A 71 -6.85 -12.66 -5.25
N SER A 72 -6.04 -12.00 -6.08
CA SER A 72 -6.15 -10.56 -6.32
C SER A 72 -7.54 -10.16 -6.81
N ALA A 73 -8.12 -10.93 -7.73
CA ALA A 73 -9.47 -10.69 -8.22
C ALA A 73 -10.54 -10.91 -7.13
N SER A 74 -10.40 -11.95 -6.30
CA SER A 74 -11.29 -12.18 -5.15
C SER A 74 -11.23 -11.03 -4.15
N LEU A 75 -10.03 -10.53 -3.85
CA LEU A 75 -9.80 -9.40 -2.95
C LEU A 75 -10.39 -8.07 -3.47
N GLN A 76 -10.49 -7.91 -4.80
CA GLN A 76 -11.02 -6.70 -5.43
C GLN A 76 -12.52 -6.78 -5.73
N SER A 77 -13.15 -7.95 -5.59
CA SER A 77 -14.55 -8.19 -5.93
C SER A 77 -15.44 -8.13 -4.70
N ALA A 78 -16.46 -7.26 -4.72
CA ALA A 78 -17.49 -7.23 -3.68
C ALA A 78 -18.53 -8.36 -3.80
N GLN A 79 -18.56 -9.06 -4.95
CA GLN A 79 -19.61 -10.02 -5.32
C GLN A 79 -19.00 -11.17 -6.15
N CYS A 80 -18.44 -12.19 -5.49
CA CYS A 80 -18.11 -13.44 -6.18
C CYS A 80 -18.39 -14.66 -5.31
N GLN A 81 -19.11 -15.65 -5.86
CA GLN A 81 -19.48 -16.90 -5.18
C GLN A 81 -18.45 -18.03 -5.29
N GLU A 82 -17.44 -17.92 -6.17
CA GLU A 82 -16.30 -18.84 -6.23
C GLU A 82 -15.04 -18.08 -5.81
N GLU A 83 -14.78 -18.08 -4.51
CA GLU A 83 -13.70 -17.29 -3.91
C GLU A 83 -12.44 -18.15 -3.75
N PHE A 84 -11.34 -17.73 -4.39
CA PHE A 84 -10.04 -18.35 -4.11
C PHE A 84 -9.55 -17.82 -2.76
N THR A 85 -9.59 -18.67 -1.73
CA THR A 85 -9.39 -18.24 -0.35
C THR A 85 -7.92 -18.02 -0.02
N LEU A 86 -7.63 -17.23 1.02
CA LEU A 86 -6.27 -17.11 1.58
C LEU A 86 -5.72 -18.46 2.06
N GLN A 87 -6.58 -19.36 2.58
CA GLN A 87 -6.16 -20.69 3.00
C GLN A 87 -5.72 -21.55 1.82
N ASP A 88 -6.40 -21.42 0.68
CA ASP A 88 -5.96 -22.06 -0.57
C ASP A 88 -4.66 -21.46 -1.07
N LEU A 89 -4.54 -20.13 -1.07
CA LEU A 89 -3.30 -19.47 -1.49
C LEU A 89 -2.11 -19.95 -0.64
N LYS A 90 -2.25 -20.04 0.69
CA LYS A 90 -1.19 -20.51 1.61
C LYS A 90 -0.69 -21.93 1.30
N LYS A 91 -1.46 -22.78 0.60
CA LYS A 91 -0.99 -24.10 0.13
C LYS A 91 0.15 -23.99 -0.90
N LEU A 92 0.36 -22.82 -1.50
CA LEU A 92 1.44 -22.56 -2.46
C LEU A 92 2.80 -22.27 -1.80
N GLU A 93 2.84 -21.85 -0.53
CA GLU A 93 4.09 -21.54 0.19
C GLU A 93 5.13 -22.67 0.09
N PRO A 94 4.81 -23.94 0.43
CA PRO A 94 5.76 -25.04 0.30
C PRO A 94 6.14 -25.34 -1.15
N ILE A 95 5.29 -25.00 -2.13
CA ILE A 95 5.56 -25.22 -3.56
C ILE A 95 6.59 -24.19 -4.04
N ILE A 96 6.38 -22.90 -3.73
CA ILE A 96 7.29 -21.81 -4.08
C ILE A 96 8.66 -22.05 -3.44
N LYS A 97 8.70 -22.36 -2.15
CA LYS A 97 9.94 -22.62 -1.41
C LYS A 97 10.78 -23.75 -2.02
N ASN A 98 10.11 -24.77 -2.55
CA ASN A 98 10.75 -26.00 -3.02
C ASN A 98 10.65 -26.18 -4.53
N ILE A 99 10.42 -25.12 -5.31
CA ILE A 99 10.15 -25.20 -6.76
C ILE A 99 11.21 -25.99 -7.54
N LEU A 100 12.48 -25.87 -7.13
CA LEU A 100 13.60 -26.56 -7.78
C LEU A 100 13.55 -28.09 -7.62
N THR A 101 12.84 -28.57 -6.60
CA THR A 101 12.69 -29.99 -6.25
C THR A 101 11.24 -30.46 -6.32
N TYR A 102 10.31 -29.58 -6.72
CA TYR A 102 8.89 -29.87 -6.72
C TYR A 102 8.55 -30.82 -7.89
N ASN A 103 8.03 -31.99 -7.55
CA ASN A 103 7.73 -33.07 -8.50
C ASN A 103 6.35 -33.71 -8.27
N LYS A 104 5.46 -33.00 -7.58
CA LYS A 104 4.10 -33.47 -7.25
C LYS A 104 3.08 -32.80 -8.15
N ASP A 105 1.88 -33.37 -8.22
CA ASP A 105 0.76 -32.71 -8.88
C ASP A 105 0.43 -31.37 -8.22
N PHE A 106 0.14 -30.37 -9.05
CA PHE A 106 -0.25 -29.05 -8.54
C PHE A 106 -1.65 -29.13 -7.90
N PRO A 107 -1.87 -28.56 -6.70
CA PRO A 107 -3.08 -28.81 -5.91
C PRO A 107 -4.36 -28.15 -6.45
N PHE A 108 -4.26 -27.32 -7.50
CA PHE A 108 -5.39 -26.59 -8.08
C PHE A 108 -5.53 -26.82 -9.58
N SER A 109 -6.77 -26.94 -10.05
CA SER A 109 -7.11 -27.02 -11.47
C SER A 109 -7.09 -25.63 -12.11
N VAL A 110 -5.89 -25.07 -12.29
CA VAL A 110 -5.68 -23.75 -12.88
C VAL A 110 -4.95 -23.84 -14.21
N GLN A 111 -5.41 -23.07 -15.18
CA GLN A 111 -4.71 -22.89 -16.45
C GLN A 111 -3.77 -21.68 -16.33
N PRO A 112 -2.51 -21.78 -16.79
CA PRO A 112 -1.61 -20.63 -16.86
C PRO A 112 -2.29 -19.52 -17.67
N VAL A 113 -2.38 -18.32 -17.10
CA VAL A 113 -3.04 -17.19 -17.74
C VAL A 113 -2.24 -16.76 -18.98
N PRO A 114 -2.87 -16.69 -20.18
CA PRO A 114 -2.22 -16.14 -21.36
C PRO A 114 -1.91 -14.66 -21.17
N SER A 115 -0.73 -14.21 -21.59
CA SER A 115 -0.26 -12.85 -21.41
C SER A 115 -1.25 -11.84 -21.99
N ARG A 116 -2.02 -11.15 -21.13
CA ARG A 116 -2.65 -9.89 -21.53
C ARG A 116 -1.53 -8.86 -21.62
N LYS A 117 -1.33 -8.28 -22.80
CA LYS A 117 -0.60 -7.01 -22.95
C LYS A 117 -1.40 -5.95 -22.19
N ILE A 118 -1.15 -5.80 -20.90
CA ILE A 118 -1.55 -4.61 -20.19
C ILE A 118 -0.64 -3.51 -20.73
N PHE A 119 -1.18 -2.68 -21.62
CA PHE A 119 -0.54 -1.44 -22.02
C PHE A 119 -0.23 -0.64 -20.75
N ALA A 120 1.05 -0.37 -20.50
CA ALA A 120 1.48 0.61 -19.52
C ALA A 120 1.59 1.97 -20.21
N PRO A 121 1.15 3.08 -19.57
CA PRO A 121 1.83 4.35 -19.72
C PRO A 121 3.17 4.29 -18.97
N GLY A 122 4.27 4.33 -19.72
CA GLY A 122 5.62 4.59 -19.20
C GLY A 122 6.47 3.34 -18.99
N GLU A 123 7.17 2.93 -20.05
CA GLU A 123 8.20 1.89 -20.08
C GLU A 123 9.29 2.17 -19.03
N GLU A 124 9.56 1.16 -18.20
CA GLU A 124 10.67 1.14 -17.27
C GLU A 124 11.94 0.74 -18.01
N GLU A 125 12.86 1.69 -18.16
CA GLU A 125 14.24 1.39 -18.51
C GLU A 125 14.99 0.94 -17.24
N ASN A 126 15.75 -0.15 -17.40
CA ASN A 126 16.67 -0.79 -16.48
C ASN A 126 17.32 0.15 -15.46
N LEU A 127 17.36 -0.26 -14.20
CA LEU A 127 18.52 0.01 -13.35
C LEU A 127 18.83 -1.22 -12.51
N ASP A 128 19.74 -2.03 -13.07
CA ASP A 128 20.71 -2.78 -12.30
C ASP A 128 21.39 -1.85 -11.31
N VAL A 129 21.52 -2.34 -10.08
CA VAL A 129 22.22 -1.66 -8.99
C VAL A 129 23.71 -1.93 -9.21
N GLU A 130 24.46 -0.91 -9.61
CA GLU A 130 25.89 -0.83 -9.34
C GLU A 130 26.13 0.34 -8.38
N GLU A 131 26.64 0.03 -7.19
CA GLU A 131 27.29 0.97 -6.30
C GLU A 131 28.51 1.54 -7.00
N GLU A 132 28.58 2.86 -7.18
CA GLU A 132 29.87 3.56 -7.17
C GLU A 132 29.80 4.85 -6.37
N LEU A 133 30.80 4.97 -5.51
CA LEU A 133 31.16 6.12 -4.70
C LEU A 133 31.75 7.23 -5.60
N ASP A 134 31.80 8.43 -5.03
CA ASP A 134 32.74 9.53 -5.30
C ASP A 134 32.38 10.70 -6.24
N THR A 135 32.28 11.86 -5.56
CA THR A 135 32.89 13.17 -5.85
C THR A 135 32.38 14.08 -6.98
N ALA A 136 31.92 15.25 -6.51
CA ALA A 136 32.24 16.61 -6.97
C ALA A 136 31.60 17.20 -8.26
N THR A 137 30.92 18.33 -8.00
CA THR A 137 30.81 19.56 -8.82
C THR A 137 30.11 19.53 -10.18
N GLY A 138 29.10 20.41 -10.30
CA GLY A 138 28.79 21.11 -11.56
C GLY A 138 27.34 21.04 -12.05
N THR A 139 26.55 22.06 -11.69
CA THR A 139 25.58 22.76 -12.55
C THR A 139 24.84 21.99 -13.66
N GLY A 140 23.51 21.87 -13.55
CA GLY A 140 22.66 21.66 -14.72
C GLY A 140 21.25 21.16 -14.44
N LEU A 141 20.26 22.02 -14.69
CA LEU A 141 18.83 21.75 -14.87
C LEU A 141 18.08 21.03 -13.74
N VAL A 142 17.52 21.86 -12.86
CA VAL A 142 16.38 21.50 -12.03
C VAL A 142 15.19 21.20 -12.96
N GLN A 143 14.93 19.93 -13.24
CA GLN A 143 13.64 19.50 -13.78
C GLN A 143 12.59 19.84 -12.71
N SER A 144 11.81 20.88 -13.00
CA SER A 144 10.67 21.29 -12.19
C SER A 144 9.65 20.16 -12.16
N PHE A 145 9.61 19.43 -11.05
CA PHE A 145 8.48 18.58 -10.71
C PHE A 145 7.20 19.43 -10.66
N PRO A 146 6.04 18.87 -11.04
CA PRO A 146 4.78 19.60 -10.95
C PRO A 146 4.57 20.09 -9.52
N THR A 147 4.20 21.37 -9.44
CA THR A 147 3.95 22.20 -8.27
C THR A 147 3.34 21.41 -7.11
N ARG A 148 4.00 21.48 -5.94
CA ARG A 148 3.51 20.99 -4.64
C ARG A 148 2.02 21.32 -4.50
N LEU A 149 1.16 20.32 -4.45
CA LEU A 149 -0.26 20.56 -4.19
C LEU A 149 -0.39 21.16 -2.78
N PRO A 150 -0.96 22.37 -2.63
CA PRO A 150 -1.33 22.86 -1.32
C PRO A 150 -2.39 21.91 -0.74
N GLY A 151 -2.31 21.62 0.57
CA GLY A 151 -3.31 20.79 1.24
C GLY A 151 -4.73 21.32 1.03
N THR A 152 -5.73 20.47 1.24
CA THR A 152 -7.15 20.78 1.00
C THR A 152 -7.93 21.14 2.26
N LEU A 153 -7.21 21.56 3.32
CA LEU A 153 -7.82 21.98 4.57
C LEU A 153 -8.80 23.13 4.36
N LEU A 154 -9.97 23.01 5.00
CA LEU A 154 -11.07 23.94 4.89
C LEU A 154 -11.11 24.88 6.10
N PRO A 155 -11.63 26.12 5.93
CA PRO A 155 -11.77 27.04 7.05
C PRO A 155 -12.82 26.54 8.05
N GLN A 156 -12.78 27.11 9.26
CA GLN A 156 -13.76 26.84 10.29
C GLN A 156 -15.17 27.25 9.84
N LEU A 157 -16.17 26.42 10.17
CA LEU A 157 -17.58 26.74 9.91
C LEU A 157 -18.05 27.92 10.76
N PRO A 158 -19.08 28.67 10.32
CA PRO A 158 -19.70 29.68 11.17
C PRO A 158 -20.33 29.02 12.40
N SER A 159 -20.14 29.65 13.57
CA SER A 159 -20.69 29.17 14.83
C SER A 159 -22.22 29.25 14.84
N GLU A 160 -22.89 28.16 15.20
CA GLU A 160 -24.33 28.13 15.47
C GLU A 160 -24.61 28.20 16.99
N PRO A 161 -25.63 28.97 17.44
CA PRO A 161 -25.96 29.05 18.86
C PRO A 161 -26.28 27.68 19.47
N GLY A 162 -25.61 27.33 20.57
CA GLY A 162 -25.80 26.07 21.28
C GLY A 162 -25.17 24.85 20.61
N MET A 163 -24.31 25.05 19.60
CA MET A 163 -23.57 23.98 18.95
C MET A 163 -22.05 24.14 19.13
N THR A 164 -21.35 23.02 18.99
CA THR A 164 -19.91 22.92 19.24
C THR A 164 -19.18 22.61 17.94
N LEU A 165 -18.14 23.40 17.65
CA LEU A 165 -17.18 23.15 16.59
C LEU A 165 -15.94 22.45 17.17
N LEU A 166 -15.32 21.60 16.36
CA LEU A 166 -14.11 20.87 16.74
C LEU A 166 -12.96 21.24 15.82
N THR A 167 -11.89 21.74 16.43
CA THR A 167 -10.59 21.98 15.81
C THR A 167 -9.61 20.95 16.35
N LEU A 168 -8.95 20.23 15.45
CA LEU A 168 -7.92 19.24 15.79
C LEU A 168 -6.56 19.75 15.36
N LYS A 169 -5.63 19.88 16.30
CA LYS A 169 -4.24 20.17 15.99
C LYS A 169 -3.48 18.87 15.80
N ILE A 170 -3.05 18.60 14.57
CA ILE A 170 -2.16 17.48 14.27
C ILE A 170 -0.74 17.92 14.59
N GLU A 171 -0.23 17.51 15.75
CA GLU A 171 1.13 17.85 16.18
C GLU A 171 2.16 17.03 15.40
N LYS A 172 2.16 15.71 15.60
CA LYS A 172 3.13 14.80 14.99
C LYS A 172 2.61 13.36 14.95
N ILE A 173 3.25 12.54 14.11
CA ILE A 173 3.04 11.09 14.05
C ILE A 173 4.35 10.35 14.35
N GLY A 174 4.28 9.28 15.14
CA GLY A 174 5.41 8.41 15.46
C GLY A 174 5.45 7.17 14.59
N LEU A 175 6.52 6.96 13.82
CA LEU A 175 6.72 5.80 12.94
C LEU A 175 8.17 5.33 13.05
N LYS A 176 8.39 4.00 13.05
CA LYS A 176 9.75 3.43 13.11
C LYS A 176 10.64 3.85 11.93
N ASP A 177 10.04 4.16 10.79
CA ASP A 177 10.68 4.54 9.54
C ASP A 177 10.22 5.93 9.05
N ALA A 178 9.91 6.85 9.97
CA ALA A 178 9.43 8.20 9.69
C ALA A 178 10.31 8.95 8.67
N GLY A 179 11.63 8.95 8.87
CA GLY A 179 12.57 9.65 7.98
C GLY A 179 12.52 9.20 6.51
N GLN A 180 12.14 7.95 6.26
CA GLN A 180 12.06 7.35 4.92
C GLN A 180 10.77 7.73 4.16
N CYS A 181 9.79 8.33 4.84
CA CYS A 181 8.54 8.74 4.20
C CYS A 181 8.77 9.97 3.31
N ILE A 182 8.41 9.88 2.04
CA ILE A 182 8.58 10.94 1.05
C ILE A 182 7.24 11.63 0.87
N GLU A 183 7.27 12.97 0.88
CA GLU A 183 6.09 13.83 0.80
C GLU A 183 4.92 13.38 1.72
N PRO A 184 5.18 13.21 3.04
CA PRO A 184 4.17 12.72 3.95
C PRO A 184 3.05 13.75 4.18
N TYR A 185 1.81 13.29 4.17
CA TYR A 185 0.64 14.08 4.58
C TYR A 185 -0.40 13.19 5.26
N ILE A 186 -1.37 13.81 5.93
CA ILE A 186 -2.48 13.09 6.55
C ILE A 186 -3.78 13.48 5.85
N THR A 187 -4.58 12.47 5.52
CA THR A 187 -5.96 12.65 5.09
C THR A 187 -6.88 12.50 6.30
N ILE A 188 -7.77 13.45 6.50
CA ILE A 188 -8.77 13.48 7.57
C ILE A 188 -10.15 13.30 6.94
N SER A 189 -10.90 12.33 7.45
CA SER A 189 -12.29 12.06 7.05
C SER A 189 -13.16 11.79 8.26
N VAL A 190 -14.44 12.14 8.18
CA VAL A 190 -15.43 11.82 9.21
C VAL A 190 -16.40 10.82 8.60
N ARG A 191 -16.50 9.62 9.16
CA ARG A 191 -17.28 8.51 8.60
C ARG A 191 -18.35 8.05 9.58
N ASP A 192 -19.46 7.53 9.05
CA ASP A 192 -20.48 6.85 9.84
C ASP A 192 -20.16 5.35 10.07
N LEU A 193 -21.08 4.63 10.71
CA LEU A 193 -20.95 3.19 11.00
C LEU A 193 -20.82 2.32 9.74
N ASP A 194 -21.35 2.78 8.61
CA ASP A 194 -21.27 2.07 7.33
C ASP A 194 -19.99 2.46 6.56
N GLY A 195 -19.14 3.32 7.15
CA GLY A 195 -17.89 3.80 6.56
C GLY A 195 -18.08 4.88 5.50
N VAL A 196 -19.26 5.51 5.43
CA VAL A 196 -19.58 6.56 4.45
C VAL A 196 -19.11 7.91 4.97
N ASP A 197 -18.42 8.67 4.12
CA ASP A 197 -17.95 10.01 4.46
C ASP A 197 -19.14 10.97 4.70
N LEU A 198 -19.19 11.54 5.89
CA LEU A 198 -20.21 12.51 6.34
C LEU A 198 -19.87 13.95 5.96
N ASN A 199 -18.58 14.21 5.70
CA ASN A 199 -18.00 15.52 5.43
C ASN A 199 -17.02 15.43 4.24
N PRO A 200 -16.69 16.55 3.58
CA PRO A 200 -15.59 16.58 2.62
C PRO A 200 -14.29 16.13 3.27
N VAL A 201 -13.58 15.24 2.58
CA VAL A 201 -12.24 14.78 2.98
C VAL A 201 -11.24 15.92 2.87
N GLN A 202 -10.35 16.03 3.85
CA GLN A 202 -9.35 17.11 3.94
C GLN A 202 -7.94 16.54 4.03
N ASP A 203 -7.02 17.09 3.27
CA ASP A 203 -5.60 16.70 3.27
C ASP A 203 -4.75 17.80 3.90
N THR A 204 -3.89 17.43 4.84
CA THR A 204 -2.88 18.36 5.35
C THR A 204 -1.91 18.75 4.23
N PRO A 205 -1.24 19.90 4.35
CA PRO A 205 -0.02 20.13 3.58
C PRO A 205 1.00 19.02 3.80
N VAL A 206 1.87 18.83 2.81
CA VAL A 206 3.02 17.93 2.93
C VAL A 206 3.96 18.44 4.02
N SER A 207 4.30 17.57 4.98
CA SER A 207 5.29 17.90 6.00
C SER A 207 6.71 17.76 5.47
N THR A 208 7.54 18.77 5.77
CA THR A 208 8.98 18.77 5.53
C THR A 208 9.79 18.56 6.80
N HIS A 209 9.17 18.63 7.98
CA HIS A 209 9.85 18.51 9.27
C HIS A 209 9.81 17.05 9.74
N LYS A 210 10.90 16.33 9.46
CA LYS A 210 11.04 14.89 9.74
C LYS A 210 12.26 14.62 10.61
N GLU A 211 12.07 13.75 11.59
CA GLU A 211 13.08 13.12 12.42
C GLU A 211 13.16 11.62 12.09
N ASP A 212 14.04 10.87 12.77
CA ASP A 212 14.19 9.42 12.56
C ASP A 212 12.91 8.66 12.88
N THR A 213 12.21 9.04 13.95
CA THR A 213 11.01 8.35 14.45
C THR A 213 9.74 9.19 14.46
N TYR A 214 9.81 10.47 14.08
CA TYR A 214 8.67 11.38 14.09
C TYR A 214 8.57 12.24 12.82
N ILE A 215 7.34 12.58 12.44
CA ILE A 215 7.04 13.58 11.41
C ILE A 215 6.13 14.62 12.04
N HIS A 216 6.52 15.89 11.99
CA HIS A 216 5.80 17.00 12.60
C HIS A 216 4.92 17.70 11.56
N PHE A 217 3.66 17.94 11.89
CA PHE A 217 2.70 18.62 11.02
C PHE A 217 2.36 20.02 11.52
N ASP A 218 2.15 20.16 12.83
CA ASP A 218 1.81 21.41 13.51
C ASP A 218 0.70 22.21 12.79
N VAL A 219 -0.35 21.51 12.36
CA VAL A 219 -1.45 22.08 11.56
C VAL A 219 -2.81 21.85 12.21
N ASP A 220 -3.65 22.89 12.16
CA ASP A 220 -5.02 22.83 12.64
C ASP A 220 -5.95 22.34 11.53
N VAL A 221 -6.86 21.43 11.87
CA VAL A 221 -7.87 20.84 10.98
C VAL A 221 -9.25 21.10 11.56
N GLU A 222 -10.11 21.73 10.78
CA GLU A 222 -11.46 22.10 11.19
C GLU A 222 -12.46 21.03 10.74
N ILE A 223 -13.15 20.40 11.70
CA ILE A 223 -14.18 19.42 11.38
C ILE A 223 -15.39 20.14 10.80
N GLN A 224 -15.71 19.81 9.54
CA GLN A 224 -16.74 20.49 8.74
C GLN A 224 -18.18 20.09 9.11
N LYS A 225 -18.44 19.87 10.40
CA LYS A 225 -19.78 19.61 10.96
C LYS A 225 -19.78 19.88 12.46
N HIS A 226 -20.85 20.50 12.94
CA HIS A 226 -21.09 20.66 14.38
C HIS A 226 -21.24 19.29 15.05
N LEU A 227 -20.67 19.12 16.25
CA LEU A 227 -20.62 17.83 16.94
C LEU A 227 -22.01 17.25 17.21
N GLU A 228 -22.97 18.10 17.54
CA GLU A 228 -24.36 17.71 17.84
C GLU A 228 -25.11 17.20 16.60
N LYS A 229 -24.60 17.48 15.39
CA LYS A 229 -25.17 17.02 14.11
C LYS A 229 -24.52 15.71 13.62
N LEU A 230 -23.50 15.20 14.29
CA LEU A 230 -22.88 13.93 13.92
C LEU A 230 -23.73 12.77 14.44
N PRO A 231 -23.96 11.72 13.62
CA PRO A 231 -24.70 10.55 14.06
C PRO A 231 -23.91 9.78 15.12
N LYS A 232 -24.63 9.05 15.97
CA LYS A 232 -24.00 8.12 16.92
C LYS A 232 -23.26 7.03 16.15
N GLY A 233 -22.05 6.71 16.61
CA GLY A 233 -21.16 5.76 15.93
C GLY A 233 -20.38 6.36 14.75
N ALA A 234 -20.40 7.68 14.57
CA ALA A 234 -19.43 8.33 13.71
C ALA A 234 -18.02 8.25 14.30
N ALA A 235 -17.00 8.32 13.44
CA ALA A 235 -15.61 8.40 13.85
C ALA A 235 -14.82 9.34 12.92
N ILE A 236 -13.76 9.94 13.45
CA ILE A 236 -12.82 10.77 12.70
C ILE A 236 -11.59 9.92 12.39
N PHE A 237 -11.29 9.73 11.11
CA PHE A 237 -10.17 8.95 10.61
C PHE A 237 -9.01 9.85 10.23
N PHE A 238 -7.79 9.36 10.51
CA PHE A 238 -6.52 9.98 10.16
C PHE A 238 -5.71 8.97 9.36
N GLU A 239 -5.66 9.13 8.04
CA GLU A 239 -4.91 8.24 7.15
C GLU A 239 -3.56 8.89 6.81
N PHE A 240 -2.47 8.32 7.30
CA PHE A 240 -1.14 8.79 6.95
C PHE A 240 -0.75 8.26 5.56
N LYS A 241 -0.38 9.18 4.68
CA LYS A 241 -0.02 8.92 3.29
C LYS A 241 1.38 9.38 2.99
N HIS A 242 2.06 8.64 2.12
CA HIS A 242 3.38 9.00 1.62
C HIS A 242 3.57 8.56 0.17
N TYR A 243 4.42 9.27 -0.56
CA TYR A 243 4.80 8.89 -1.90
C TYR A 243 5.78 7.71 -1.86
N LYS A 244 5.52 6.68 -2.68
CA LYS A 244 6.41 5.53 -2.89
C LYS A 244 7.13 5.69 -4.24
N PRO A 245 8.40 6.17 -4.29
CA PRO A 245 9.06 6.48 -5.56
C PRO A 245 9.17 5.28 -6.50
N LYS A 246 9.47 4.10 -5.94
CA LYS A 246 9.57 2.85 -6.70
C LYS A 246 8.24 2.42 -7.34
N LYS A 247 7.11 2.91 -6.82
CA LYS A 247 5.78 2.58 -7.30
C LYS A 247 5.08 3.75 -8.00
N LYS A 248 5.68 4.94 -7.94
CA LYS A 248 5.19 6.18 -8.54
C LYS A 248 3.75 6.55 -8.13
N PHE A 249 3.33 6.15 -6.92
CA PHE A 249 2.01 6.50 -6.38
C PHE A 249 2.08 6.84 -4.89
N THR A 250 1.07 7.55 -4.41
CA THR A 250 0.87 7.84 -2.99
C THR A 250 0.09 6.73 -2.32
N SER A 251 0.69 6.11 -1.30
CA SER A 251 0.09 5.02 -0.54
C SER A 251 -0.33 5.52 0.83
N THR A 252 -1.50 5.08 1.31
CA THR A 252 -1.76 5.03 2.75
C THR A 252 -0.79 4.02 3.38
N LYS A 253 -0.16 4.37 4.50
CA LYS A 253 0.78 3.50 5.22
C LYS A 253 0.16 2.92 6.49
N CYS A 254 -0.64 3.73 7.16
CA CYS A 254 -1.35 3.41 8.40
C CYS A 254 -2.51 4.39 8.59
N PHE A 255 -3.44 4.05 9.47
CA PHE A 255 -4.52 4.93 9.84
C PHE A 255 -4.78 4.85 11.34
N ALA A 256 -5.29 5.93 11.90
CA ALA A 256 -5.87 5.99 13.23
C ALA A 256 -7.32 6.44 13.10
N PHE A 257 -8.14 6.20 14.11
CA PHE A 257 -9.45 6.83 14.21
C PHE A 257 -9.77 7.17 15.66
N MET A 258 -10.67 8.13 15.87
CA MET A 258 -11.25 8.42 17.18
C MET A 258 -12.76 8.37 17.10
N GLU A 259 -13.38 7.73 18.09
CA GLU A 259 -14.83 7.72 18.26
C GLU A 259 -15.34 9.02 18.89
N MET A 260 -16.65 9.26 18.80
CA MET A 260 -17.27 10.50 19.28
C MET A 260 -17.11 10.73 20.79
N ASP A 261 -17.04 9.66 21.60
CA ASP A 261 -16.90 9.75 23.06
C ASP A 261 -15.46 10.01 23.52
N GLU A 262 -14.48 9.86 22.62
CA GLU A 262 -13.08 10.21 22.85
C GLU A 262 -12.80 11.71 22.68
N ILE A 263 -13.73 12.45 22.07
CA ILE A 263 -13.62 13.90 21.85
C ILE A 263 -13.70 14.62 23.20
N LYS A 264 -12.55 15.12 23.65
CA LYS A 264 -12.41 15.92 24.87
C LYS A 264 -11.35 17.01 24.70
N PRO A 265 -11.44 18.11 25.44
CA PRO A 265 -10.40 19.13 25.43
C PRO A 265 -9.05 18.57 25.90
N GLY A 266 -7.97 18.95 25.23
CA GLY A 266 -6.59 18.63 25.62
C GLY A 266 -5.91 17.65 24.68
N PRO A 267 -4.68 17.22 25.02
CA PRO A 267 -3.88 16.33 24.19
C PRO A 267 -4.43 14.90 24.24
N ILE A 268 -4.36 14.22 23.10
CA ILE A 268 -4.67 12.81 22.95
C ILE A 268 -3.62 12.15 22.05
N VAL A 269 -3.25 10.92 22.37
CA VAL A 269 -2.41 10.07 21.53
C VAL A 269 -3.27 8.89 21.10
N ILE A 270 -3.30 8.63 19.80
CA ILE A 270 -4.10 7.57 19.18
C ILE A 270 -3.14 6.59 18.52
N GLU A 271 -3.37 5.29 18.71
CA GLU A 271 -2.60 4.24 18.05
C GLU A 271 -2.82 4.18 16.53
N LEU A 272 -1.86 3.54 15.85
CA LEU A 272 -1.80 3.34 14.39
C LEU A 272 -1.95 1.87 14.04
#